data_AF-A0A5F2HV58-F1
#
_entry.id   AF-A0A5F2HV58-F1
#
_cell.length_a   1.000
_cell.length_b   1.000
_cell.length_c   1.000
_cell.angle_alpha   90.00
_cell.angle_beta   90.00
_cell.angle_gamma   90.00
#
_symmetry.space_group_name_H-M   'P 1'
#
loop_
_entity.id
_entity.type
_entity.pdbx_description
1 polymer ?
#
loop_
_entity_poly.entity_id
_entity_poly.type
_entity_poly.pdbx_seq_one_letter_code
_entity_poly.pdbx_strand_id
1 'polypeptide(L)'
;GTDSTYLDARDWKLVSGRPFSDSETRAGAGVCLIGETVRQQFFGAGDPEGEVIRVNRTSCRIIGLLEPKGYTGFGQDQDNVVLMPLAAYQRRIAGNRDIDSIYIAA
;
A
#
# COMPACT_ATOMS: atom_id res chain seq x y z
N GLY A 1 7.58 1.31 -0.01
CA GLY A 1 7.01 0.76 -1.26
C GLY A 1 7.22 -0.73 -1.29
N THR A 2 6.46 -1.48 -2.09
CA THR A 2 6.49 -2.96 -2.12
C THR A 2 6.48 -3.50 -3.55
N ASP A 3 6.78 -4.79 -3.69
CA ASP A 3 6.46 -5.56 -4.90
C ASP A 3 5.05 -6.16 -4.82
N SER A 4 4.68 -6.95 -5.83
CA SER A 4 3.39 -7.64 -5.92
C SER A 4 3.27 -8.83 -4.95
N THR A 5 4.39 -9.47 -4.59
CA THR A 5 4.44 -10.65 -3.70
C THR A 5 4.37 -10.31 -2.21
N TYR A 6 4.52 -9.03 -1.86
CA TYR A 6 4.48 -8.58 -0.49
C TYR A 6 3.16 -8.92 0.24
N LEU A 7 2.03 -8.89 -0.47
CA LEU A 7 0.74 -9.24 0.12
C LEU A 7 0.72 -10.71 0.55
N ASP A 8 1.21 -11.62 -0.29
CA ASP A 8 1.31 -13.03 0.03
C ASP A 8 2.28 -13.26 1.19
N ALA A 9 3.46 -12.60 1.16
CA ALA A 9 4.48 -12.74 2.19
C ALA A 9 4.01 -12.25 3.58
N ARG A 10 3.07 -11.31 3.61
CA ARG A 10 2.49 -10.78 4.85
C ARG A 10 1.15 -11.42 5.18
N ASP A 11 0.60 -12.30 4.36
CA ASP A 11 -0.77 -12.81 4.44
C ASP A 11 -1.79 -11.67 4.54
N TRP A 12 -1.74 -10.73 3.58
CA TRP A 12 -2.71 -9.65 3.43
C TRP A 12 -3.65 -9.92 2.27
N LYS A 13 -4.95 -9.96 2.55
CA LYS A 13 -6.00 -10.03 1.54
C LYS A 13 -6.55 -8.64 1.24
N LEU A 14 -7.34 -8.57 0.17
CA LEU A 14 -8.06 -7.36 -0.22
C LEU A 14 -9.53 -7.49 0.15
N VAL A 15 -10.09 -6.45 0.74
CA VAL A 15 -11.54 -6.29 0.92
C VAL A 15 -12.18 -5.90 -0.41
N SER A 16 -11.54 -4.99 -1.15
CA SER A 16 -12.00 -4.50 -2.45
C SER A 16 -10.83 -4.11 -3.36
N GLY A 17 -11.12 -3.95 -4.65
CA GLY A 17 -10.16 -3.61 -5.68
C GLY A 17 -9.28 -4.78 -6.11
N ARG A 18 -7.99 -4.50 -6.40
CA ARG A 18 -7.06 -5.48 -6.97
C ARG A 18 -5.61 -5.24 -6.53
N PRO A 19 -4.73 -6.25 -6.57
CA PRO A 19 -3.31 -6.04 -6.35
C PRO A 19 -2.66 -5.26 -7.50
N PHE A 20 -1.40 -4.84 -7.29
CA PHE A 20 -0.59 -4.27 -8.36
C PHE A 20 -0.39 -5.29 -9.47
N SER A 21 -0.56 -4.85 -10.71
CA SER A 21 -0.11 -5.65 -11.86
C SER A 21 1.41 -5.56 -12.00
N ASP A 22 2.00 -6.56 -12.64
CA ASP A 22 3.43 -6.61 -12.93
C ASP A 22 3.95 -5.39 -13.71
N SER A 23 3.15 -4.88 -14.65
CA SER A 23 3.51 -3.70 -15.44
C SER A 23 3.52 -2.44 -14.58
N GLU A 24 2.55 -2.29 -13.66
CA GLU A 24 2.50 -1.17 -12.71
C GLU A 24 3.66 -1.20 -11.71
N THR A 25 3.99 -2.39 -11.20
CA THR A 25 5.13 -2.60 -10.29
C THR A 25 6.44 -2.21 -10.95
N ARG A 26 6.68 -2.69 -12.18
CA ARG A 26 7.91 -2.37 -12.94
C ARG A 26 7.98 -0.91 -13.38
N ALA A 27 6.89 -0.33 -13.84
CA ALA A 27 6.87 1.06 -14.31
C ALA A 27 7.01 2.08 -13.17
N GLY A 28 6.65 1.68 -11.94
CA GLY A 28 6.50 2.60 -10.82
C GLY A 28 5.26 3.47 -11.02
N ALA A 29 4.12 2.85 -11.31
CA ALA A 29 2.84 3.52 -11.48
C ALA A 29 2.42 4.25 -10.18
N GLY A 30 1.70 5.36 -10.33
CA GLY A 30 1.18 6.16 -9.20
C GLY A 30 -0.11 5.57 -8.63
N VAL A 31 -0.07 4.30 -8.23
CA VAL A 31 -1.21 3.57 -7.65
C VAL A 31 -0.88 3.08 -6.25
N CYS A 32 -1.89 2.91 -5.40
CA CYS A 32 -1.73 2.43 -4.03
C CYS A 32 -2.85 1.52 -3.56
N LEU A 33 -2.50 0.73 -2.56
CA LEU A 33 -3.43 0.03 -1.67
C LEU A 33 -3.37 0.71 -0.31
N ILE A 34 -4.50 0.82 0.37
CA ILE A 34 -4.58 1.44 1.69
C ILE A 34 -5.10 0.47 2.73
N GLY A 35 -4.67 0.63 3.97
CA GLY A 35 -5.25 -0.08 5.11
C GLY A 35 -6.51 0.60 5.66
N GLU A 36 -7.21 -0.13 6.53
CA GLU A 36 -8.51 0.28 7.06
C GLU A 36 -8.46 1.58 7.88
N THR A 37 -7.41 1.80 8.67
CA THR A 37 -7.25 3.07 9.42
C THR A 37 -7.14 4.26 8.48
N VAL A 38 -6.39 4.13 7.38
CA VAL A 38 -6.28 5.20 6.37
C VAL A 38 -7.62 5.45 5.69
N ARG A 39 -8.37 4.39 5.35
CA ARG A 39 -9.71 4.51 4.77
C ARG A 39 -10.65 5.28 5.69
N GLN A 40 -10.70 4.91 6.97
CA GLN A 40 -11.54 5.57 7.96
C GLN A 40 -11.19 7.05 8.13
N GLN A 41 -9.91 7.39 8.18
CA GLN A 41 -9.46 8.77 8.37
C GLN A 41 -9.77 9.69 7.18
N PHE A 42 -9.63 9.19 5.94
CA PHE A 42 -9.80 10.01 4.74
C PHE A 42 -11.23 9.97 4.18
N PHE A 43 -11.92 8.84 4.32
CA PHE A 43 -13.19 8.58 3.64
C PHE A 43 -14.33 8.20 4.60
N GLY A 44 -14.07 7.98 5.89
CA GLY A 44 -15.09 7.63 6.89
C GLY A 44 -15.75 6.29 6.57
N ALA A 45 -17.01 6.31 6.11
CA ALA A 45 -17.73 5.13 5.63
C ALA A 45 -17.81 5.04 4.09
N GLY A 46 -17.18 5.98 3.38
CA GLY A 46 -17.13 6.02 1.91
C GLY A 46 -16.20 4.97 1.29
N ASP A 47 -16.43 4.74 0.00
CA ASP A 47 -15.60 3.87 -0.84
C ASP A 47 -14.33 4.61 -1.27
N PRO A 48 -13.13 4.10 -0.94
CA PRO A 48 -11.87 4.73 -1.35
C PRO A 48 -11.44 4.37 -2.77
N GLU A 49 -12.05 3.38 -3.44
CA GLU A 49 -11.57 2.88 -4.72
C GLU A 49 -11.71 3.93 -5.84
N GLY A 50 -10.63 4.13 -6.62
CA GLY A 50 -10.59 5.11 -7.70
C GLY A 50 -10.24 6.54 -7.28
N GLU A 51 -10.36 6.85 -5.98
CA GLU A 51 -10.00 8.15 -5.43
C GLU A 51 -8.48 8.39 -5.45
N VAL A 52 -8.08 9.65 -5.40
CA VAL A 52 -6.67 10.06 -5.44
C VAL A 52 -6.28 10.74 -4.13
N ILE A 53 -5.31 10.16 -3.44
CA ILE A 53 -4.70 10.75 -2.24
C ILE A 53 -3.29 11.24 -2.55
N ARG A 54 -2.79 12.17 -1.74
CA ARG A 54 -1.43 12.68 -1.85
C ARG A 54 -0.55 12.09 -0.77
N VAL A 55 0.44 11.30 -1.19
CA VAL A 55 1.46 10.71 -0.31
C VAL A 55 2.74 11.54 -0.47
N ASN A 56 3.08 12.31 0.56
CA ASN A 56 4.13 13.33 0.52
C ASN A 56 3.92 14.32 -0.64
N ARG A 57 4.73 14.25 -1.70
CA ARG A 57 4.64 15.11 -2.91
C ARG A 57 4.06 14.38 -4.14
N THR A 58 3.61 13.13 -3.98
CA THR A 58 3.15 12.29 -5.08
C THR A 58 1.66 12.00 -4.98
N SER A 59 0.93 12.21 -6.07
CA SER A 59 -0.45 11.74 -6.20
C SER A 59 -0.49 10.23 -6.39
N CYS A 60 -1.40 9.58 -5.69
CA CYS A 60 -1.56 8.14 -5.66
C CYS A 60 -3.03 7.78 -5.80
N ARG A 61 -3.36 7.04 -6.87
CA ARG A 61 -4.71 6.54 -7.09
C ARG A 61 -4.92 5.25 -6.31
N ILE A 62 -5.96 5.21 -5.49
CA ILE A 62 -6.32 4.04 -4.71
C ILE A 62 -6.95 3.01 -5.65
N ILE A 63 -6.41 1.79 -5.63
CA ILE A 63 -6.88 0.67 -6.47
C ILE A 63 -7.34 -0.53 -5.64
N GLY A 64 -7.34 -0.41 -4.31
CA GLY A 64 -7.83 -1.45 -3.42
C GLY A 64 -7.66 -1.13 -1.93
N LEU A 65 -8.44 -1.85 -1.13
CA LEU A 65 -8.48 -1.77 0.32
C LEU A 65 -7.98 -3.09 0.92
N LEU A 66 -7.04 -3.02 1.84
CA LEU A 66 -6.49 -4.18 2.55
C LEU A 66 -7.45 -4.67 3.64
N GLU A 67 -7.46 -5.98 3.87
CA GLU A 67 -8.17 -6.59 4.99
C GLU A 67 -7.56 -6.10 6.33
N PRO A 68 -8.40 -5.67 7.29
CA PRO A 68 -7.92 -5.18 8.58
C PRO A 68 -7.16 -6.26 9.35
N LYS A 69 -5.97 -5.91 9.86
CA LYS A 69 -5.19 -6.72 10.80
C LYS A 69 -5.26 -6.20 12.23
N GLY A 70 -5.71 -4.97 12.43
CA GLY A 70 -5.72 -4.31 13.72
C GLY A 70 -4.32 -4.05 14.27
N TYR A 71 -4.21 -4.13 15.59
CA TYR A 71 -3.00 -3.73 16.32
C TYR A 71 -2.15 -4.94 16.70
N THR A 72 -0.83 -4.78 16.66
CA THR A 72 0.10 -5.78 17.21
C THR A 72 0.00 -5.84 18.74
N GLY A 73 0.54 -6.90 19.35
CA GLY A 73 0.61 -7.03 20.82
C GLY A 73 1.38 -5.91 21.54
N PHE A 74 2.16 -5.11 20.79
CA PHE A 74 2.87 -3.93 21.30
C PHE A 74 2.16 -2.61 20.95
N GLY A 75 0.92 -2.67 20.46
CA GLY A 75 0.09 -1.49 20.18
C GLY A 75 0.38 -0.78 18.85
N GLN A 76 1.14 -1.39 17.93
CA GLN A 76 1.36 -0.81 16.60
C GLN A 76 0.15 -1.09 15.71
N ASP A 77 -0.46 -0.04 15.16
CA ASP A 77 -1.51 -0.16 14.15
C ASP A 77 -0.93 -0.69 12.84
N GLN A 78 -1.36 -1.87 12.40
CA GLN A 78 -0.93 -2.45 11.13
C GLN A 78 -1.74 -1.93 9.94
N ASP A 79 -2.88 -1.30 10.19
CA ASP A 79 -3.82 -0.82 9.19
C ASP A 79 -3.59 0.66 8.83
N ASN A 80 -2.74 1.36 9.59
CA ASN A 80 -2.26 2.69 9.23
C ASN A 80 -1.11 2.61 8.20
N VAL A 81 -1.44 2.17 6.99
CA VAL A 81 -0.47 1.87 5.94
C VAL A 81 -0.97 2.30 4.56
N VAL A 82 -0.03 2.76 3.74
CA VAL A 82 -0.23 2.96 2.29
C VAL A 82 0.86 2.19 1.55
N LEU A 83 0.45 1.22 0.74
CA LEU A 83 1.35 0.45 -0.11
C LEU A 83 1.35 1.06 -1.50
N MET A 84 2.53 1.15 -2.09
CA MET A 84 2.73 1.62 -3.46
C MET A 84 3.89 0.85 -4.09
N PRO A 85 3.96 0.75 -5.43
CA PRO A 85 5.07 0.10 -6.12
C PRO A 85 6.44 0.59 -5.63
N LEU A 86 7.36 -0.34 -5.35
CA LEU A 86 8.71 -0.01 -4.87
C LEU A 86 9.42 0.99 -5.80
N ALA A 87 9.34 0.77 -7.11
CA ALA A 87 9.92 1.67 -8.10
C ALA A 87 9.31 3.08 -8.05
N ALA A 88 8.02 3.21 -7.74
CA ALA A 88 7.36 4.52 -7.58
C ALA A 88 7.87 5.24 -6.32
N TYR A 89 7.97 4.51 -5.20
CA TYR A 89 8.45 5.04 -3.93
C TYR A 89 9.91 5.51 -4.03
N GLN A 90 10.79 4.64 -4.54
CA GLN A 90 12.22 4.93 -4.70
C GLN A 90 12.45 6.17 -5.57
N ARG A 91 11.74 6.27 -6.70
CA ARG A 91 11.91 7.39 -7.64
C ARG A 91 11.34 8.71 -7.14
N ARG A 92 10.18 8.70 -6.46
CA ARG A 92 9.40 9.92 -6.19
C ARG A 92 9.44 10.38 -4.74
N ILE A 93 9.82 9.50 -3.81
CA ILE A 93 9.77 9.77 -2.38
C ILE A 93 11.15 9.60 -1.74
N ALA A 94 11.77 8.42 -1.85
CA ALA A 94 13.05 8.16 -1.17
C ALA A 94 14.24 8.86 -1.86
N GLY A 95 14.28 8.85 -3.20
CA GLY A 95 15.41 9.37 -3.96
C GLY A 95 16.65 8.47 -3.96
N ASN A 96 16.54 7.24 -3.45
CA ASN A 96 17.59 6.21 -3.45
C ASN A 96 16.99 4.83 -3.78
N ARG A 97 17.83 3.78 -3.79
CA ARG A 97 17.41 2.39 -4.05
C ARG A 97 17.55 1.48 -2.84
N ASP A 98 17.62 2.05 -1.65
CA ASP A 98 17.79 1.28 -0.42
C ASP A 98 16.50 0.51 -0.09
N ILE A 99 16.65 -0.60 0.63
CA ILE A 99 15.55 -1.48 1.03
C ILE A 99 15.63 -1.67 2.54
N ASP A 100 14.62 -1.20 3.26
CA ASP A 100 14.60 -1.23 4.73
C ASP A 100 14.27 -2.61 5.29
N SER A 101 13.49 -3.42 4.55
CA SER A 101 13.04 -4.73 5.00
C SER A 101 12.76 -5.66 3.82
N ILE A 102 13.01 -6.96 4.03
CA ILE A 102 12.70 -8.04 3.08
C ILE A 102 11.93 -9.10 3.85
N TYR A 103 10.78 -9.50 3.33
CA TYR A 103 9.94 -10.55 3.90
C TYR A 103 10.05 -11.81 3.05
N ILE A 104 10.06 -12.97 3.71
CA ILE A 104 10.17 -14.28 3.06
C ILE A 104 9.05 -15.16 3.62
N ALA A 105 8.25 -15.74 2.72
CA ALA A 105 7.27 -16.78 3.03
C ALA A 105 7.67 -18.09 2.34
N ALA A 106 7.29 -19.20 2.96
CA ALA A 106 7.62 -20.57 2.52
C ALA A 106 6.43 -21.24 1.83
#